data_AF-A0A9R0NTE9-F1
#
_entry.id   AF-A0A9R0NTE9-F1
#
_cell.length_a   1.000
_cell.length_b   1.000
_cell.length_c   1.000
_cell.angle_alpha   90.00
_cell.angle_beta   90.00
_cell.angle_gamma   90.00
#
_symmetry.space_group_name_H-M   'P 1'
#
loop_
_entity.id
_entity.type
_entity.pdbx_description
1 polymer ?
#
loop_
_entity_poly.entity_id
_entity_poly.type
_entity_poly.pdbx_seq_one_letter_code
_entity_poly.pdbx_strand_id
1 'polypeptide(L)'
;MILRVLTTVSCAAAMAVPMAGPASAATVTYQTGPVINACDLLPGVTPQPGTMTTRFDAPDSVASGTTVTPAGVGGGVRFEAGPHAILTAYGYDGFRGHVDLGLSATGATLSGPSATGLTVPEQIYPAGGAFEIQFEQGPGAVVPSLTAGPPGTATVKVTTTATFTLEVHKKSTGVWNPWTMTCNIRVTNPPQNPEFSPSIPVT
;
A
#
# COMPACT_ATOMS: atom_id res chain seq x y z
N MET A 1 70.71 -36.75 42.54
CA MET A 1 70.64 -35.28 42.41
C MET A 1 69.50 -34.96 41.46
N ILE A 2 68.48 -34.30 41.98
CA ILE A 2 67.17 -34.03 41.34
C ILE A 2 67.33 -32.95 40.27
N LEU A 3 66.71 -33.11 39.10
CA LEU A 3 66.21 -31.96 38.34
C LEU A 3 64.95 -32.32 37.51
N ARG A 4 63.88 -31.56 37.76
CA ARG A 4 62.62 -31.45 36.99
C ARG A 4 62.95 -30.88 35.57
N VAL A 5 62.10 -30.97 34.54
CA VAL A 5 61.08 -29.94 34.23
C VAL A 5 60.44 -30.16 32.83
N LEU A 6 59.12 -29.92 32.77
CA LEU A 6 58.21 -29.45 31.69
C LEU A 6 57.76 -30.36 30.53
N THR A 7 56.53 -30.87 30.72
CA THR A 7 55.49 -31.15 29.72
C THR A 7 54.99 -29.85 29.06
N THR A 8 55.02 -29.78 27.73
CA THR A 8 54.26 -28.78 26.94
C THR A 8 53.09 -29.48 26.24
N VAL A 9 51.87 -29.20 26.68
CA VAL A 9 50.63 -29.60 26.00
C VAL A 9 50.22 -28.47 25.06
N SER A 10 50.33 -28.70 23.76
CA SER A 10 49.89 -27.77 22.72
C SER A 10 48.38 -27.88 22.51
N CYS A 11 47.59 -27.02 23.15
CA CYS A 11 46.18 -26.85 22.81
C CYS A 11 46.07 -26.01 21.53
N ALA A 12 45.84 -26.66 20.39
CA ALA A 12 45.40 -25.99 19.17
C ALA A 12 43.91 -25.61 19.32
N ALA A 13 43.63 -24.34 19.62
CA ALA A 13 42.28 -23.80 19.60
C ALA A 13 41.83 -23.61 18.14
N ALA A 14 40.94 -24.50 17.67
CA ALA A 14 40.24 -24.30 16.40
C ALA A 14 39.27 -23.12 16.57
N MET A 15 39.58 -21.99 15.93
CA MET A 15 38.67 -20.85 15.88
C MET A 15 37.52 -21.19 14.93
N ALA A 16 36.38 -21.59 15.49
CA ALA A 16 35.12 -21.65 14.76
C ALA A 16 34.70 -20.21 14.44
N VAL A 17 34.91 -19.79 13.19
CA VAL A 17 34.31 -18.55 12.68
C VAL A 17 32.82 -18.83 12.52
N PRO A 18 31.91 -18.19 13.27
CA PRO A 18 30.49 -18.32 12.99
C PRO A 18 30.25 -17.67 11.63
N MET A 19 29.89 -18.47 10.63
CA MET A 19 29.33 -17.94 9.41
C MET A 19 28.00 -17.27 9.78
N ALA A 20 28.01 -15.95 9.91
CA ALA A 20 26.79 -15.16 9.98
C ALA A 20 26.06 -15.38 8.64
N GLY A 21 24.95 -16.13 8.68
CA GLY A 21 24.03 -16.18 7.55
C GLY A 21 23.55 -14.77 7.21
N PRO A 22 23.18 -14.50 5.94
CA PRO A 22 22.65 -13.20 5.57
C PRO A 22 21.46 -12.87 6.46
N ALA A 23 21.52 -11.72 7.14
CA ALA A 23 20.38 -11.21 7.88
C ALA A 23 19.23 -11.02 6.89
N SER A 24 18.12 -11.71 7.10
CA SER A 24 16.90 -11.42 6.36
C SER A 24 16.51 -9.98 6.68
N ALA A 25 16.36 -9.14 5.66
CA ALA A 25 15.78 -7.82 5.83
C ALA A 25 14.40 -7.96 6.51
N ALA A 26 14.11 -7.09 7.47
CA ALA A 26 12.83 -7.13 8.16
C ALA A 26 11.73 -6.62 7.22
N THR A 27 10.55 -7.23 7.25
CA THR A 27 9.39 -6.67 6.53
C THR A 27 8.81 -5.51 7.31
N VAL A 28 8.64 -4.37 6.65
CA VAL A 28 8.03 -3.14 7.19
C VAL A 28 6.79 -2.79 6.39
N THR A 29 5.75 -2.37 7.10
CA THR A 29 4.56 -1.77 6.49
C THR A 29 4.81 -0.28 6.24
N TYR A 30 4.76 0.10 4.99
CA TYR A 30 4.81 1.46 4.50
C TYR A 30 3.40 2.00 4.33
N GLN A 31 3.11 3.20 4.82
CA GLN A 31 1.77 3.78 4.74
C GLN A 31 1.80 5.27 4.36
N THR A 32 0.81 5.71 3.59
CA THR A 32 0.57 7.14 3.39
C THR A 32 -0.11 7.76 4.61
N GLY A 33 0.09 9.06 4.80
CA GLY A 33 -0.83 9.86 5.60
C GLY A 33 -2.23 9.92 4.96
N PRO A 34 -3.21 10.53 5.64
CA PRO A 34 -4.52 10.79 5.05
C PRO A 34 -4.39 11.81 3.91
N VAL A 35 -4.84 11.42 2.71
CA VAL A 35 -4.84 12.28 1.52
C VAL A 35 -6.27 12.58 1.11
N ILE A 36 -6.63 13.86 1.02
CA ILE A 36 -7.95 14.31 0.58
C ILE A 36 -8.04 14.16 -0.93
N ASN A 37 -9.05 13.43 -1.37
CA ASN A 37 -9.41 13.17 -2.76
C ASN A 37 -10.77 13.77 -3.10
N ALA A 38 -10.99 14.04 -4.37
CA ALA A 38 -12.27 14.35 -4.98
C ALA A 38 -12.70 13.14 -5.80
N CYS A 39 -13.77 12.47 -5.40
CA CYS A 39 -14.25 11.23 -6.00
C CYS A 39 -15.59 11.42 -6.71
N ASP A 40 -15.66 10.94 -7.94
CA ASP A 40 -16.89 10.92 -8.73
C ASP A 40 -17.81 9.78 -8.26
N LEU A 41 -18.36 9.94 -7.06
CA LEU A 41 -19.14 8.92 -6.38
C LEU A 41 -20.43 8.58 -7.14
N LEU A 42 -21.06 9.59 -7.76
CA LEU A 42 -22.22 9.38 -8.64
C LEU A 42 -22.12 10.20 -9.94
N PRO A 43 -22.47 9.62 -11.11
CA PRO A 43 -22.60 10.35 -12.36
C PRO A 43 -23.55 11.53 -12.23
N GLY A 44 -23.12 12.70 -12.69
CA GLY A 44 -23.91 13.92 -12.63
C GLY A 44 -23.95 14.61 -11.26
N VAL A 45 -23.29 14.05 -10.24
CA VAL A 45 -23.09 14.70 -8.94
C VAL A 45 -21.67 15.27 -8.89
N THR A 46 -21.50 16.47 -8.33
CA THR A 46 -20.19 17.07 -8.10
C THR A 46 -19.27 16.11 -7.33
N PRO A 47 -17.97 16.01 -7.67
CA PRO A 47 -17.03 15.15 -6.97
C PRO A 47 -17.07 15.34 -5.45
N GLN A 48 -17.28 14.25 -4.73
CA GLN A 48 -17.40 14.22 -3.28
C GLN A 48 -16.02 14.13 -2.62
N PRO A 49 -15.78 14.84 -1.50
CA PRO A 49 -14.53 14.70 -0.77
C PRO A 49 -14.46 13.33 -0.09
N GLY A 50 -13.34 12.64 -0.26
CA GLY A 50 -13.00 11.42 0.46
C GLY A 50 -11.56 11.46 0.96
N THR A 51 -11.25 10.81 2.07
CA THR A 51 -9.90 10.71 2.62
C THR A 51 -9.35 9.33 2.34
N MET A 52 -8.26 9.24 1.61
CA MET A 52 -7.61 7.98 1.25
C MET A 52 -6.38 7.73 2.10
N THR A 53 -6.23 6.50 2.56
CA THR A 53 -5.00 5.97 3.17
C THR A 53 -4.64 4.67 2.46
N THR A 54 -3.35 4.46 2.22
CA THR A 54 -2.85 3.30 1.47
C THR A 54 -1.63 2.72 2.15
N ARG A 55 -1.41 1.42 1.98
CA ARG A 55 -0.29 0.68 2.57
C ARG A 55 0.28 -0.35 1.61
N PHE A 56 1.53 -0.74 1.86
CA PHE A 56 2.15 -1.94 1.33
C PHE A 56 3.23 -2.44 2.29
N ASP A 57 3.63 -3.70 2.13
CA ASP A 57 4.70 -4.34 2.89
C ASP A 57 5.92 -4.57 1.98
N ALA A 58 7.11 -4.20 2.45
CA ALA A 58 8.37 -4.40 1.75
C ALA A 58 9.55 -4.54 2.74
N PRO A 59 10.73 -4.95 2.29
CA PRO A 59 11.93 -4.95 3.13
C PRO A 59 12.26 -3.56 3.69
N ASP A 60 12.75 -3.53 4.92
CA ASP A 60 13.21 -2.34 5.65
C ASP A 60 14.42 -1.64 5.03
N SER A 61 15.13 -2.33 4.14
CA SER A 61 16.18 -1.81 3.26
C SER A 61 16.32 -2.72 2.04
N VAL A 62 16.81 -2.17 0.93
CA VAL A 62 17.00 -2.92 -0.32
C VAL A 62 18.38 -2.61 -0.89
N ALA A 63 19.16 -3.63 -1.22
CA ALA A 63 20.46 -3.44 -1.86
C ALA A 63 20.29 -2.85 -3.27
N SER A 64 21.18 -1.95 -3.66
CA SER A 64 21.19 -1.30 -4.97
C SER A 64 21.08 -2.31 -6.11
N GLY A 65 20.20 -2.02 -7.08
CA GLY A 65 19.94 -2.90 -8.23
C GLY A 65 19.06 -4.12 -7.93
N THR A 66 18.66 -4.34 -6.68
CA THR A 66 17.76 -5.46 -6.33
C THR A 66 16.31 -5.12 -6.67
N THR A 67 15.61 -6.09 -7.22
CA THR A 67 14.16 -6.01 -7.46
C THR A 67 13.41 -6.71 -6.34
N VAL A 68 12.43 -6.01 -5.77
CA VAL A 68 11.49 -6.54 -4.76
C VAL A 68 10.07 -6.37 -5.28
N THR A 69 9.18 -7.31 -4.97
CA THR A 69 7.74 -7.15 -5.24
C THR A 69 7.05 -6.87 -3.91
N PRO A 70 6.50 -5.66 -3.71
CA PRO A 70 5.73 -5.35 -2.51
C PRO A 70 4.56 -6.32 -2.33
N ALA A 71 4.21 -6.59 -1.08
CA ALA A 71 3.05 -7.40 -0.70
C ALA A 71 2.08 -6.56 0.11
N GLY A 72 0.93 -7.13 0.49
CA GLY A 72 -0.02 -6.47 1.39
C GLY A 72 -0.55 -5.12 0.90
N VAL A 73 -0.54 -4.88 -0.41
CA VAL A 73 -0.99 -3.59 -0.98
C VAL A 73 -2.48 -3.41 -0.68
N GLY A 74 -2.86 -2.30 -0.07
CA GLY A 74 -4.25 -2.06 0.29
C GLY A 74 -4.48 -0.66 0.83
N GLY A 75 -5.68 -0.41 1.34
CA GLY A 75 -6.07 0.89 1.84
C GLY A 75 -7.57 1.05 1.95
N GLY A 76 -7.98 2.30 2.16
CA GLY A 76 -9.38 2.67 2.24
C GLY A 76 -9.61 4.08 1.74
N VAL A 77 -10.84 4.35 1.26
CA VAL A 77 -11.34 5.71 1.03
C VAL A 77 -12.51 5.95 1.94
N ARG A 78 -12.31 6.84 2.92
CA ARG A 78 -13.33 7.25 3.88
C ARG A 78 -14.10 8.46 3.36
N PHE A 79 -15.42 8.37 3.39
CA PHE A 79 -16.33 9.45 3.09
C PHE A 79 -17.13 9.82 4.33
N GLU A 80 -17.28 11.11 4.59
CA GLU A 80 -18.09 11.60 5.72
C GLU A 80 -19.60 11.44 5.45
N ALA A 81 -20.43 11.85 6.42
CA ALA A 81 -21.88 11.62 6.37
C ALA A 81 -22.61 12.26 5.17
N GLY A 82 -22.09 13.35 4.62
CA GLY A 82 -22.67 14.04 3.45
C GLY A 82 -22.74 13.15 2.21
N PRO A 83 -21.60 12.68 1.67
CA PRO A 83 -21.58 11.74 0.55
C PRO A 83 -22.41 10.46 0.80
N HIS A 84 -22.44 9.96 2.03
CA HIS A 84 -23.26 8.80 2.39
C HIS A 84 -24.76 9.06 2.26
N ALA A 85 -25.21 10.23 2.71
CA ALA A 85 -26.60 10.65 2.59
C ALA A 85 -27.02 10.74 1.12
N ILE A 86 -26.11 11.17 0.23
CA ILE A 86 -26.36 11.18 -1.22
C ILE A 86 -26.53 9.75 -1.72
N LEU A 87 -25.60 8.83 -1.45
CA LEU A 87 -25.76 7.42 -1.87
C LEU A 87 -27.08 6.81 -1.39
N THR A 88 -27.41 7.03 -0.12
CA THR A 88 -28.65 6.55 0.49
C THR A 88 -29.88 7.13 -0.22
N ALA A 89 -29.86 8.42 -0.58
CA ALA A 89 -30.95 9.07 -1.32
C ALA A 89 -31.16 8.48 -2.73
N TYR A 90 -30.09 7.99 -3.37
CA TYR A 90 -30.16 7.26 -4.64
C TYR A 90 -30.51 5.77 -4.46
N GLY A 91 -30.69 5.30 -3.23
CA GLY A 91 -31.09 3.94 -2.91
C GLY A 91 -29.95 2.92 -2.93
N TYR A 92 -28.70 3.39 -2.82
CA TYR A 92 -27.50 2.56 -2.79
C TYR A 92 -26.97 2.42 -1.36
N ASP A 93 -26.49 1.23 -1.02
CA ASP A 93 -26.01 0.90 0.32
C ASP A 93 -24.82 -0.06 0.34
N GLY A 94 -24.13 -0.28 -0.78
CA GLY A 94 -22.96 -1.16 -0.77
C GLY A 94 -22.06 -1.07 -1.99
N PHE A 95 -20.82 -1.50 -1.82
CA PHE A 95 -19.79 -1.55 -2.85
C PHE A 95 -19.07 -2.90 -2.84
N ARG A 96 -18.66 -3.35 -4.04
CA ARG A 96 -17.70 -4.45 -4.25
C ARG A 96 -17.00 -4.23 -5.59
N GLY A 97 -15.91 -4.95 -5.87
CA GLY A 97 -15.25 -4.90 -7.18
C GLY A 97 -13.75 -4.73 -7.05
N HIS A 98 -13.17 -3.80 -7.81
CA HIS A 98 -11.73 -3.60 -7.88
C HIS A 98 -11.31 -2.13 -7.90
N VAL A 99 -10.04 -1.89 -7.54
CA VAL A 99 -9.39 -0.58 -7.68
C VAL A 99 -8.01 -0.72 -8.31
N ASP A 100 -7.70 0.26 -9.15
CA ASP A 100 -6.38 0.50 -9.70
C ASP A 100 -5.79 1.76 -9.06
N LEU A 101 -4.61 1.61 -8.47
CA LEU A 101 -3.86 2.65 -7.78
C LEU A 101 -2.66 3.06 -8.62
N GLY A 102 -2.63 4.30 -9.11
CA GLY A 102 -1.44 4.82 -9.77
C GLY A 102 -0.31 5.10 -8.77
N LEU A 103 0.90 4.67 -9.09
CA LEU A 103 2.09 4.73 -8.25
C LEU A 103 3.25 5.40 -8.98
N SER A 104 4.13 6.04 -8.23
CA SER A 104 5.41 6.52 -8.75
C SER A 104 6.50 6.38 -7.69
N ALA A 105 7.74 6.24 -8.14
CA ALA A 105 8.89 6.11 -7.26
C ALA A 105 9.99 7.13 -7.60
N THR A 106 10.72 7.57 -6.58
CA THR A 106 11.96 8.34 -6.69
C THR A 106 13.08 7.53 -6.05
N GLY A 107 14.30 7.55 -6.61
CA GLY A 107 15.41 6.72 -6.11
C GLY A 107 15.26 5.21 -6.41
N ALA A 108 14.20 4.82 -7.13
CA ALA A 108 13.92 3.48 -7.60
C ALA A 108 13.04 3.54 -8.87
N THR A 109 12.83 2.40 -9.52
CA THR A 109 11.93 2.26 -10.67
C THR A 109 10.85 1.24 -10.37
N LEU A 110 9.64 1.47 -10.88
CA LEU A 110 8.54 0.50 -10.82
C LEU A 110 8.42 -0.21 -12.17
N SER A 111 8.12 -1.51 -12.17
CA SER A 111 7.89 -2.26 -13.42
C SER A 111 6.63 -1.84 -14.18
N GLY A 112 5.73 -1.09 -13.51
CA GLY A 112 4.53 -0.52 -14.10
C GLY A 112 4.06 0.71 -13.31
N PRO A 113 3.19 1.55 -13.90
CA PRO A 113 2.76 2.80 -13.30
C PRO A 113 1.66 2.63 -12.23
N SER A 114 1.13 1.42 -12.03
CA SER A 114 -0.02 1.20 -11.15
C SER A 114 0.01 -0.19 -10.51
N ALA A 115 -0.53 -0.29 -9.29
CA ALA A 115 -1.05 -1.54 -8.76
C ALA A 115 -2.49 -1.71 -9.23
N THR A 116 -2.81 -2.80 -9.92
CA THR A 116 -4.13 -2.98 -10.57
C THR A 116 -4.88 -4.19 -10.03
N GLY A 117 -6.20 -4.15 -10.08
CA GLY A 117 -7.06 -5.26 -9.68
C GLY A 117 -7.09 -5.53 -8.18
N LEU A 118 -6.72 -4.53 -7.34
CA LEU A 118 -6.86 -4.64 -5.90
C LEU A 118 -8.34 -4.87 -5.57
N THR A 119 -8.63 -5.84 -4.72
CA THR A 119 -10.00 -6.28 -4.44
C THR A 119 -10.67 -5.34 -3.46
N VAL A 120 -11.87 -4.89 -3.83
CA VAL A 120 -12.83 -4.24 -2.95
C VAL A 120 -13.81 -5.33 -2.52
N PRO A 121 -13.70 -5.86 -1.29
CA PRO A 121 -14.63 -6.88 -0.81
C PRO A 121 -16.05 -6.31 -0.75
N GLU A 122 -17.03 -7.20 -0.73
CA GLU A 122 -18.42 -6.82 -0.54
C GLU A 122 -18.61 -6.13 0.82
N GLN A 123 -19.02 -4.86 0.76
CA GLN A 123 -19.22 -4.01 1.92
C GLN A 123 -20.59 -3.36 1.81
N ILE A 124 -21.49 -3.70 2.74
CA ILE A 124 -22.81 -3.08 2.88
C ILE A 124 -22.76 -2.09 4.04
N TYR A 125 -23.22 -0.87 3.80
CA TYR A 125 -23.21 0.24 4.75
C TYR A 125 -24.63 0.54 5.21
N PRO A 126 -24.94 0.40 6.52
CA PRO A 126 -26.21 0.87 7.03
C PRO A 126 -26.32 2.39 6.87
N ALA A 127 -27.53 2.90 6.61
CA ALA A 127 -27.72 4.32 6.36
C ALA A 127 -27.24 5.19 7.54
N GLY A 128 -26.55 6.28 7.20
CA GLY A 128 -26.09 7.31 8.14
C GLY A 128 -24.62 7.18 8.53
N GLY A 129 -24.05 8.29 9.04
CA GLY A 129 -22.64 8.37 9.42
C GLY A 129 -21.67 8.29 8.23
N ALA A 130 -20.38 8.24 8.53
CA ALA A 130 -19.34 8.03 7.53
C ALA A 130 -19.29 6.58 7.07
N PHE A 131 -18.81 6.35 5.86
CA PHE A 131 -18.51 5.01 5.34
C PHE A 131 -17.09 4.98 4.77
N GLU A 132 -16.54 3.77 4.63
CA GLU A 132 -15.20 3.58 4.09
C GLU A 132 -15.18 2.40 3.13
N ILE A 133 -14.68 2.65 1.93
CA ILE A 133 -14.48 1.62 0.91
C ILE A 133 -13.07 1.07 1.11
N GLN A 134 -12.97 -0.09 1.74
CA GLN A 134 -11.70 -0.82 1.92
C GLN A 134 -11.31 -1.55 0.64
N PHE A 135 -10.02 -1.67 0.39
CA PHE A 135 -9.45 -2.49 -0.66
C PHE A 135 -8.14 -3.14 -0.23
N GLU A 136 -7.85 -4.31 -0.80
CA GLU A 136 -6.68 -5.12 -0.46
C GLU A 136 -6.15 -5.90 -1.66
N GLN A 137 -4.93 -6.40 -1.55
CA GLN A 137 -4.31 -7.25 -2.54
C GLN A 137 -4.99 -8.62 -2.51
N GLY A 138 -5.99 -8.80 -3.37
CA GLY A 138 -6.68 -10.06 -3.56
C GLY A 138 -6.10 -10.90 -4.71
N PRO A 139 -6.69 -12.09 -4.96
CA PRO A 139 -6.31 -12.95 -6.08
C PRO A 139 -6.44 -12.22 -7.42
N GLY A 140 -5.38 -12.23 -8.23
CA GLY A 140 -5.37 -11.58 -9.55
C GLY A 140 -4.92 -10.11 -9.54
N ALA A 141 -4.68 -9.52 -8.36
CA ALA A 141 -4.06 -8.20 -8.29
C ALA A 141 -2.63 -8.24 -8.86
N VAL A 142 -2.27 -7.22 -9.64
CA VAL A 142 -0.93 -7.04 -10.20
C VAL A 142 -0.28 -5.88 -9.45
N VAL A 143 0.76 -6.19 -8.67
CA VAL A 143 1.55 -5.19 -7.94
C VAL A 143 2.87 -4.97 -8.69
N PRO A 144 3.23 -3.72 -9.04
CA PRO A 144 4.48 -3.45 -9.74
C PRO A 144 5.66 -3.74 -8.81
N SER A 145 6.66 -4.44 -9.34
CA SER A 145 7.92 -4.67 -8.64
C SER A 145 8.74 -3.38 -8.60
N LEU A 146 9.41 -3.13 -7.49
CA LEU A 146 10.31 -2.02 -7.25
C LEU A 146 11.76 -2.47 -7.46
N THR A 147 12.48 -1.84 -8.38
CA THR A 147 13.92 -2.04 -8.56
C THR A 147 14.67 -0.85 -7.96
N ALA A 148 15.47 -1.11 -6.93
CA ALA A 148 16.22 -0.09 -6.21
C ALA A 148 17.31 0.56 -7.09
N GLY A 149 17.43 1.88 -7.01
CA GLY A 149 18.45 2.66 -7.70
C GLY A 149 19.82 2.60 -7.03
N PRO A 150 20.68 3.62 -7.23
CA PRO A 150 21.95 3.76 -6.49
C PRO A 150 21.73 3.89 -4.97
N PRO A 151 22.78 3.64 -4.16
CA PRO A 151 22.72 3.82 -2.70
C PRO A 151 22.20 5.21 -2.29
N GLY A 152 21.33 5.24 -1.28
CA GLY A 152 20.60 6.45 -0.87
C GLY A 152 19.23 6.12 -0.28
N THR A 153 18.20 6.81 -0.75
CA THR A 153 16.81 6.57 -0.34
C THR A 153 15.90 6.43 -1.56
N ALA A 154 14.98 5.49 -1.48
CA ALA A 154 13.87 5.34 -2.40
C ALA A 154 12.56 5.74 -1.71
N THR A 155 11.73 6.49 -2.43
CA THR A 155 10.36 6.82 -1.99
C THR A 155 9.37 6.31 -3.00
N VAL A 156 8.22 5.86 -2.51
CA VAL A 156 7.05 5.53 -3.33
C VAL A 156 5.96 6.53 -2.95
N LYS A 157 5.12 6.92 -3.91
CA LYS A 157 3.92 7.74 -3.66
C LYS A 157 2.76 7.30 -4.51
N VAL A 158 1.56 7.52 -3.97
CA VAL A 158 0.33 7.44 -4.76
C VAL A 158 0.29 8.65 -5.71
N THR A 159 0.00 8.38 -6.97
CA THR A 159 -0.13 9.43 -8.00
C THR A 159 -1.49 10.11 -7.90
N THR A 160 -1.80 11.00 -8.83
CA THR A 160 -2.98 11.86 -8.77
C THR A 160 -4.31 11.13 -8.82
N THR A 161 -4.37 9.88 -9.28
CA THR A 161 -5.64 9.21 -9.61
C THR A 161 -5.67 7.76 -9.13
N ALA A 162 -6.80 7.40 -8.51
CA ALA A 162 -7.21 6.02 -8.28
C ALA A 162 -8.54 5.78 -8.99
N THR A 163 -8.65 4.64 -9.69
CA THR A 163 -9.84 4.28 -10.46
C THR A 163 -10.47 3.04 -9.88
N PHE A 164 -11.72 3.16 -9.46
CA PHE A 164 -12.50 2.07 -8.89
C PHE A 164 -13.49 1.56 -9.93
N THR A 165 -13.37 0.28 -10.28
CA THR A 165 -14.35 -0.45 -11.09
C THR A 165 -15.19 -1.29 -10.14
N LEU A 166 -16.35 -0.76 -9.78
CA LEU A 166 -17.18 -1.29 -8.71
C LEU A 166 -18.48 -1.87 -9.26
N GLU A 167 -19.14 -2.64 -8.42
CA GLU A 167 -20.57 -2.81 -8.46
C GLU A 167 -21.18 -2.14 -7.21
N VAL A 168 -22.30 -1.45 -7.40
CA VAL A 168 -23.02 -0.75 -6.33
C VAL A 168 -24.31 -1.50 -6.03
N HIS A 169 -24.52 -1.82 -4.77
CA HIS A 169 -25.70 -2.53 -4.31
C HIS A 169 -26.90 -1.59 -4.20
N LYS A 170 -28.01 -1.97 -4.85
CA LYS A 170 -29.29 -1.25 -4.76
C LYS A 170 -30.18 -1.88 -3.71
N LYS A 171 -30.29 -1.20 -2.56
CA LYS A 171 -31.02 -1.65 -1.37
C LYS A 171 -32.41 -2.20 -1.62
N SER A 172 -33.18 -1.53 -2.48
CA SER A 172 -34.59 -1.90 -2.73
C SER A 172 -34.77 -3.18 -3.54
N THR A 173 -33.76 -3.59 -4.30
CA THR A 173 -33.85 -4.72 -5.25
C THR A 173 -32.88 -5.85 -4.94
N GLY A 174 -31.85 -5.61 -4.12
CA GLY A 174 -30.78 -6.57 -3.90
C GLY A 174 -29.80 -6.72 -5.07
N VAL A 175 -29.92 -5.87 -6.10
CA VAL A 175 -29.16 -5.99 -7.35
C VAL A 175 -27.88 -5.16 -7.28
N TRP A 176 -26.79 -5.76 -7.73
CA TRP A 176 -25.50 -5.12 -7.94
C TRP A 176 -25.43 -4.54 -9.35
N ASN A 177 -25.13 -3.25 -9.47
CA ASN A 177 -25.05 -2.55 -10.74
C ASN A 177 -23.62 -2.09 -11.01
N PRO A 178 -23.09 -2.28 -12.23
CA PRO A 178 -21.74 -1.86 -12.56
C PRO A 178 -21.60 -0.34 -12.44
N TRP A 179 -20.44 0.09 -11.95
CA TRP A 179 -20.14 1.47 -11.63
C TRP A 179 -18.65 1.77 -11.78
N THR A 180 -18.33 3.01 -12.08
CA THR A 180 -16.94 3.48 -12.09
C THR A 180 -16.85 4.76 -11.30
N MET A 181 -15.95 4.78 -10.33
CA MET A 181 -15.65 5.94 -9.51
C MET A 181 -14.17 6.28 -9.69
N THR A 182 -13.89 7.53 -10.07
CA THR A 182 -12.53 8.04 -10.15
C THR A 182 -12.29 8.98 -8.99
N CYS A 183 -11.23 8.74 -8.22
CA CYS A 183 -10.79 9.58 -7.12
C CYS A 183 -9.49 10.29 -7.53
N ASN A 184 -9.52 11.62 -7.54
CA ASN A 184 -8.34 12.43 -7.82
C ASN A 184 -7.87 13.17 -6.57
N ILE A 185 -6.55 13.20 -6.33
CA ILE A 185 -5.97 13.95 -5.21
C ILE A 185 -6.37 15.43 -5.36
N ARG A 186 -6.96 16.01 -4.31
CA ARG A 186 -7.28 17.44 -4.33
C ARG A 186 -6.00 18.26 -4.26
N VAL A 187 -5.90 19.27 -5.13
CA VAL A 187 -4.85 20.28 -5.02
C VAL A 187 -5.17 21.17 -3.81
N THR A 188 -4.26 21.19 -2.84
CA THR A 188 -4.35 22.04 -1.64
C THR A 188 -3.17 22.99 -1.57
N ASN A 189 -3.28 24.03 -0.74
CA ASN A 189 -2.17 24.92 -0.41
C ASN A 189 -2.04 25.02 1.13
N PRO A 190 -0.99 24.45 1.75
CA PRO A 190 0.16 23.76 1.12
C PRO A 190 -0.23 22.43 0.45
N PRO A 191 0.56 21.92 -0.52
CA PRO A 191 0.31 20.63 -1.15
C PRO A 191 0.28 19.46 -0.15
N GLN A 192 -0.62 18.51 -0.38
CA GLN A 192 -0.68 17.27 0.38
C GLN A 192 0.52 16.36 0.04
N ASN A 193 0.94 15.52 0.98
CA ASN A 193 1.98 14.52 0.74
C ASN A 193 1.39 13.11 0.58
N PRO A 194 1.32 12.56 -0.66
CA PRO A 194 0.88 11.20 -0.90
C PRO A 194 2.02 10.17 -0.86
N GLU A 195 3.21 10.54 -0.36
CA GLU A 195 4.33 9.62 -0.17
C GLU A 195 4.05 8.63 0.95
N PHE A 196 4.50 7.39 0.72
CA PHE A 196 4.56 6.37 1.74
C PHE A 196 5.72 6.68 2.70
N SER A 197 5.47 6.45 3.99
CA SER A 197 6.45 6.63 5.06
C SER A 197 6.63 5.32 5.84
N PRO A 198 7.86 5.01 6.30
CA PRO A 198 9.12 5.74 6.06
C PRO A 198 9.62 5.64 4.62
N SER A 199 10.68 6.35 4.25
CA SER A 199 11.40 6.08 2.98
C SER A 199 12.15 4.75 3.07
N ILE A 200 12.39 4.08 1.95
CA ILE A 200 13.15 2.82 1.86
C ILE A 200 14.64 3.16 1.72
N PRO A 201 15.51 2.79 2.66
CA PRO A 201 16.96 2.88 2.50
C PRO A 201 17.44 1.97 1.35
N VAL A 202 18.31 2.52 0.50
CA VAL A 202 19.00 1.76 -0.55
C VAL A 202 20.47 1.61 -0.17
N THR A 203 20.93 0.37 -0.04
CA THR A 203 22.28 0.02 0.45
C THR A 203 23.25 -0.39 -0.64
#